data_AF-A0A1B6HC54-F1
#
_entry.id   AF-A0A1B6HC54-F1
#
_cell.length_a   1.000
_cell.length_b   1.000
_cell.length_c   1.000
_cell.angle_alpha   90.00
_cell.angle_beta   90.00
_cell.angle_gamma   90.00
#
_symmetry.space_group_name_H-M   'P 1'
#
loop_
_entity.id
_entity.type
_entity.pdbx_description
1 polymer ?
#
loop_
_entity_poly.entity_id
_entity_poly.type
_entity_poly.pdbx_seq_one_letter_code
_entity_poly.pdbx_strand_id
1 'polypeptide(L)'
;FRQEFDEGTTGPGKKGRGGDVSAPKLPAHGYPMEHPYNKDEYRYILAEPDPHAPFRQEFDESSDWAGKPIPGWLYRTLSPNSVLLALHDRAPQLKISEDRLAVTGEKGYCMVRATHCVSRGVWYWEACIEEMPEGAATRLGWAQEYANLQAPLGYDKFGYSWRSRKGTRFH
;
A
#
# COMPACT_ATOMS: atom_id res chain seq x y z
N PHE A 1 32.77 40.59 -22.76
CA PHE A 1 31.56 40.92 -23.53
C PHE A 1 30.35 40.60 -22.67
N ARG A 2 29.85 41.61 -21.97
CA ARG A 2 28.55 41.61 -21.29
C ARG A 2 27.47 41.67 -22.38
N GLN A 3 26.44 40.86 -22.27
CA GLN A 3 25.22 41.05 -23.05
C GLN A 3 24.09 41.31 -22.06
N GLU A 4 23.47 42.48 -22.21
CA GLU A 4 22.40 43.02 -21.39
C GLU A 4 21.11 42.21 -21.59
N PHE A 5 20.36 42.01 -20.51
CA PHE A 5 18.98 41.54 -20.54
C PHE A 5 18.07 42.75 -20.75
N ASP A 6 17.22 42.69 -21.79
CA ASP A 6 16.16 43.66 -22.03
C ASP A 6 14.89 43.27 -21.25
N GLU A 7 14.38 44.19 -20.45
CA GLU A 7 13.15 44.06 -19.66
C GLU A 7 11.92 44.21 -20.56
N GLY A 8 11.34 43.09 -20.99
CA GLY A 8 10.04 43.04 -21.65
C GLY A 8 8.90 42.79 -20.65
N THR A 9 8.25 43.85 -20.18
CA THR A 9 6.96 43.82 -19.47
C THR A 9 5.88 43.09 -20.28
N THR A 10 5.33 41.99 -19.76
CA THR A 10 4.05 41.41 -20.21
C THR A 10 3.16 41.07 -19.02
N GLY A 11 1.91 41.54 -19.07
CA GLY A 11 0.91 41.56 -17.99
C GLY A 11 0.45 40.20 -17.44
N PRO A 12 -0.60 40.19 -16.60
CA PRO A 12 -0.94 39.06 -15.74
C PRO A 12 -1.52 37.91 -16.58
N GLY A 13 -0.65 36.97 -16.95
CA GLY A 13 -1.04 35.71 -17.58
C GLY A 13 -1.87 34.87 -16.61
N LYS A 14 -3.10 34.54 -17.01
CA LYS A 14 -4.00 33.60 -16.33
C LYS A 14 -3.21 32.34 -15.93
N LYS A 15 -3.14 32.07 -14.62
CA LYS A 15 -2.77 30.73 -14.10
C LYS A 15 -3.70 29.71 -14.76
N GLY A 16 -3.20 29.02 -15.78
CA GLY A 16 -3.81 27.80 -16.27
C GLY A 16 -3.95 26.88 -15.07
N ARG A 17 -5.18 26.48 -14.75
CA ARG A 17 -5.43 25.36 -13.85
C ARG A 17 -4.72 24.18 -14.49
N GLY A 18 -3.53 23.84 -13.99
CA GLY A 18 -2.94 22.54 -14.20
C GLY A 18 -4.02 21.53 -13.86
N GLY A 19 -4.33 20.65 -14.81
CA GLY A 19 -5.28 19.58 -14.61
C GLY A 19 -4.77 18.75 -13.46
N ASP A 20 -5.27 19.06 -12.27
CA ASP A 20 -5.14 18.23 -11.09
C ASP A 20 -5.82 16.93 -11.52
N VAL A 21 -5.03 15.95 -11.96
CA VAL A 21 -5.52 14.59 -12.20
C VAL A 21 -5.79 14.05 -10.81
N SER A 22 -6.86 14.57 -10.19
CA SER A 22 -7.26 14.25 -8.85
C SER A 22 -7.49 12.75 -8.86
N ALA A 23 -6.64 12.03 -8.13
CA ALA A 23 -6.84 10.60 -7.93
C ALA A 23 -8.33 10.37 -7.61
N PRO A 24 -8.99 9.40 -8.25
CA PRO A 24 -10.41 9.16 -8.03
C PRO A 24 -10.67 9.07 -6.53
N LYS A 25 -11.72 9.76 -6.05
CA LYS A 25 -12.06 9.76 -4.62
C LYS A 25 -12.28 8.32 -4.17
N LEU A 26 -11.31 7.81 -3.42
CA LEU A 26 -11.38 6.46 -2.89
C LEU A 26 -12.45 6.42 -1.80
N PRO A 27 -13.14 5.28 -1.63
CA PRO A 27 -13.94 5.00 -0.46
C PRO A 27 -13.16 5.23 0.85
N ALA A 28 -13.85 5.34 1.99
CA ALA A 28 -13.21 5.61 3.29
C ALA A 28 -12.08 4.62 3.65
N HIS A 29 -12.20 3.35 3.22
CA HIS A 29 -11.19 2.31 3.43
C HIS A 29 -9.97 2.43 2.47
N GLY A 30 -10.01 3.36 1.52
CA GLY A 30 -8.87 3.71 0.67
C GLY A 30 -8.58 2.73 -0.48
N TYR A 31 -9.52 1.87 -0.86
CA TYR A 31 -9.39 0.97 -2.03
C TYR A 31 -10.66 0.99 -2.89
N PRO A 32 -10.55 0.80 -4.21
CA PRO A 32 -11.69 0.50 -5.07
C PRO A 32 -12.32 -0.86 -4.70
N MET A 33 -13.64 -0.99 -4.91
CA MET A 33 -14.38 -2.24 -4.66
C MET A 33 -13.85 -3.43 -5.49
N GLU A 34 -13.29 -3.16 -6.68
CA GLU A 34 -12.77 -4.16 -7.61
C GLU A 34 -11.24 -4.29 -7.57
N HIS A 35 -10.58 -3.88 -6.48
CA HIS A 35 -9.12 -4.00 -6.38
C HIS A 35 -8.69 -5.49 -6.39
N PRO A 36 -7.82 -5.90 -7.32
CA PRO A 36 -7.37 -7.29 -7.40
C PRO A 36 -6.47 -7.67 -6.22
N TYR A 37 -6.59 -8.92 -5.76
CA TYR A 37 -5.72 -9.49 -4.74
C TYR A 37 -4.38 -9.93 -5.34
N ASN A 38 -3.32 -9.90 -4.52
CA ASN A 38 -2.04 -10.50 -4.88
C ASN A 38 -2.23 -12.00 -5.18
N LYS A 39 -1.87 -12.44 -6.39
CA LYS A 39 -2.03 -13.82 -6.86
C LYS A 39 -1.03 -14.12 -7.99
N ASP A 40 -0.69 -15.40 -8.16
CA ASP A 40 0.11 -15.90 -9.29
C ASP A 40 1.47 -15.18 -9.40
N GLU A 41 2.07 -14.87 -8.23
CA GLU A 41 3.33 -14.11 -8.07
C GLU A 41 3.27 -12.62 -8.47
N TYR A 42 2.08 -12.11 -8.83
CA TYR A 42 1.87 -10.69 -9.10
C TYR A 42 1.39 -9.95 -7.85
N ARG A 43 1.95 -8.74 -7.66
CA ARG A 43 1.53 -7.80 -6.62
C ARG A 43 0.74 -6.65 -7.23
N TYR A 44 -0.45 -6.40 -6.69
CA TYR A 44 -1.32 -5.30 -7.10
C TYR A 44 -1.33 -4.22 -6.02
N ILE A 45 -0.63 -3.13 -6.30
CA ILE A 45 -0.56 -1.95 -5.44
C ILE A 45 -1.35 -0.80 -6.05
N LEU A 46 -1.90 0.05 -5.19
CA LEU A 46 -2.40 1.35 -5.64
C LEU A 46 -1.21 2.27 -5.90
N ALA A 47 -1.34 3.08 -6.94
CA ALA A 47 -0.33 4.06 -7.32
C ALA A 47 -0.97 5.44 -7.46
N GLU A 48 -0.20 6.47 -7.11
CA GLU A 48 -0.56 7.87 -7.29
C GLU A 48 0.50 8.58 -8.16
N PRO A 49 0.11 9.62 -8.93
CA PRO A 49 1.06 10.47 -9.62
C PRO A 49 2.14 10.98 -8.66
N ASP A 50 3.42 10.85 -9.02
CA ASP A 50 4.50 11.42 -8.22
C ASP A 50 4.61 12.94 -8.49
N PRO A 51 4.40 13.82 -7.49
CA PRO A 51 4.51 15.27 -7.66
C PRO A 51 5.92 15.74 -8.05
N HIS A 52 6.94 14.92 -7.79
CA HIS A 52 8.34 15.24 -8.09
C HIS A 52 8.87 14.49 -9.31
N ALA A 53 8.00 13.82 -10.08
CA ALA A 53 8.39 13.14 -11.29
C ALA A 53 8.99 14.14 -12.29
N PRO A 54 10.24 13.92 -12.76
CA PRO A 54 10.81 14.76 -13.80
C PRO A 54 10.06 14.54 -15.11
N PHE A 55 9.99 15.59 -15.92
CA PHE A 55 9.44 15.57 -17.28
C PHE A 55 7.95 15.19 -17.39
N ARG A 56 7.17 15.41 -16.32
CA ARG A 56 5.74 15.06 -16.29
C ARG A 56 4.95 15.82 -17.35
N GLN A 57 5.20 17.12 -17.47
CA GLN A 57 4.48 17.97 -18.43
C GLN A 57 4.80 17.56 -19.87
N GLU A 58 6.06 17.30 -20.17
CA GLU A 58 6.52 16.85 -21.48
C GLU A 58 5.95 15.47 -21.85
N PHE A 59 5.79 14.58 -20.87
CA PHE A 59 5.12 13.30 -21.07
C PHE A 59 3.63 13.47 -21.41
N ASP A 60 2.92 14.30 -20.63
CA ASP A 60 1.48 14.53 -20.81
C ASP A 60 1.16 15.26 -22.14
N GLU A 61 2.08 16.12 -22.62
CA GLU A 61 1.92 16.88 -23.88
C GLU A 61 2.41 16.14 -25.14
N SER A 62 3.20 15.07 -24.98
CA SER A 62 3.79 14.35 -26.10
C SER A 62 2.88 13.25 -26.65
N SER A 63 2.50 13.39 -27.93
CA SER A 63 1.76 12.38 -28.68
C SER A 63 2.53 11.07 -28.87
N ASP A 64 3.87 11.10 -28.74
CA ASP A 64 4.74 9.94 -28.96
C ASP A 64 4.58 8.86 -27.89
N TRP A 65 3.99 9.20 -26.74
CA TRP A 65 3.71 8.26 -25.65
C TRP A 65 2.33 7.63 -25.73
N ALA A 66 1.50 8.01 -26.70
CA ALA A 66 0.18 7.41 -26.91
C ALA A 66 0.29 5.90 -27.16
N GLY A 67 -0.36 5.10 -26.31
CA GLY A 67 -0.38 3.64 -26.42
C GLY A 67 0.90 2.93 -25.93
N LYS A 68 1.92 3.67 -25.45
CA LYS A 68 3.10 3.08 -24.81
C LYS A 68 2.84 2.77 -23.33
N PRO A 69 3.53 1.79 -22.73
CA PRO A 69 3.47 1.56 -21.30
C PRO A 69 3.85 2.82 -20.52
N ILE A 70 3.08 3.14 -19.48
CA ILE A 70 3.33 4.29 -18.63
C ILE A 70 4.66 4.07 -17.89
N PRO A 71 5.62 5.02 -17.99
CA PRO A 71 6.87 4.91 -17.26
C PRO A 71 6.67 4.88 -15.74
N GLY A 72 7.30 3.93 -15.07
CA GLY A 72 7.13 3.71 -13.63
C GLY A 72 7.56 4.90 -12.76
N TRP A 73 8.49 5.74 -13.22
CA TRP A 73 8.97 6.92 -12.49
C TRP A 73 7.96 8.09 -12.44
N LEU A 74 6.86 8.01 -13.18
CA LEU A 74 5.79 9.03 -13.12
C LEU A 74 4.83 8.81 -11.94
N TYR A 75 4.93 7.65 -11.28
CA TYR A 75 4.02 7.21 -10.23
C TYR A 75 4.80 6.65 -9.05
N ARG A 76 4.18 6.72 -7.88
CA ARG A 76 4.68 6.07 -6.67
C ARG A 76 3.58 5.23 -6.03
N THR A 77 3.98 4.25 -5.22
CA THR A 77 3.04 3.48 -4.42
C THR A 77 2.25 4.40 -3.50
N LEU A 78 0.92 4.29 -3.54
CA LEU A 78 0.06 4.98 -2.59
C LEU A 78 0.24 4.34 -1.21
N SER A 79 0.85 5.07 -0.28
CA SER A 79 0.99 4.64 1.11
C SER A 79 0.16 5.56 2.01
N PRO A 80 -0.72 5.01 2.87
CA PRO A 80 -1.44 5.82 3.83
C PRO A 80 -0.48 6.46 4.84
N ASN A 81 -0.87 7.61 5.39
CA ASN A 81 -0.08 8.34 6.39
C ASN A 81 0.08 7.59 7.72
N SER A 82 -0.75 6.56 7.94
CA SER A 82 -0.73 5.72 9.13
C SER A 82 -0.52 4.26 8.76
N VAL A 83 0.07 3.49 9.67
CA VAL A 83 0.17 2.04 9.51
C VAL A 83 -1.21 1.41 9.68
N LEU A 84 -1.72 0.87 8.59
CA LEU A 84 -3.02 0.18 8.53
C LEU A 84 -2.84 -1.26 8.06
N LEU A 85 -3.87 -2.09 8.24
CA LEU A 85 -3.94 -3.40 7.59
C LEU A 85 -4.08 -3.23 6.05
N ALA A 86 -3.33 -4.03 5.30
CA ALA A 86 -3.28 -3.95 3.84
C ALA A 86 -4.43 -4.76 3.22
N LEU A 87 -5.31 -4.08 2.46
CA LEU A 87 -6.45 -4.74 1.82
C LEU A 87 -6.05 -5.66 0.65
N HIS A 88 -4.95 -5.33 -0.04
CA HIS A 88 -4.41 -6.10 -1.15
C HIS A 88 -3.55 -7.29 -0.69
N ASP A 89 -3.07 -7.26 0.55
CA ASP A 89 -2.08 -8.21 1.08
C ASP A 89 -2.64 -9.01 2.26
N ARG A 90 -3.74 -9.70 1.97
CA ARG A 90 -4.51 -10.51 2.91
C ARG A 90 -5.10 -11.73 2.23
N ALA A 91 -5.42 -12.74 3.02
CA ALA A 91 -6.29 -13.81 2.57
C ALA A 91 -7.71 -13.27 2.23
N PRO A 92 -8.32 -13.66 1.09
CA PRO A 92 -9.62 -13.12 0.67
C PRO A 92 -10.75 -13.35 1.68
N GLN A 93 -10.68 -14.44 2.45
CA GLN A 93 -11.68 -14.80 3.46
C GLN A 93 -11.62 -13.98 4.75
N LEU A 94 -10.57 -13.17 4.96
CA LEU A 94 -10.49 -12.28 6.12
C LEU A 94 -11.44 -11.09 5.95
N LYS A 95 -12.09 -10.69 7.04
CA LYS A 95 -12.91 -9.49 7.11
C LYS A 95 -12.11 -8.41 7.84
N ILE A 96 -11.94 -7.26 7.22
CA ILE A 96 -11.24 -6.11 7.79
C ILE A 96 -12.28 -5.03 8.06
N SER A 97 -12.16 -4.36 9.21
CA SER A 97 -13.02 -3.22 9.56
C SER A 97 -12.83 -2.05 8.59
N GLU A 98 -13.81 -1.14 8.53
CA GLU A 98 -13.75 0.00 7.60
C GLU A 98 -12.54 0.93 7.86
N ASP A 99 -12.16 1.08 9.13
CA ASP A 99 -10.98 1.85 9.56
C ASP A 99 -9.64 1.12 9.35
N ARG A 100 -9.70 -0.17 8.95
CA ARG A 100 -8.55 -1.05 8.69
C ARG A 100 -7.62 -1.26 9.88
N LEU A 101 -8.16 -1.20 11.09
CA LEU A 101 -7.43 -1.46 12.33
C LEU A 101 -7.78 -2.80 12.97
N ALA A 102 -8.91 -3.41 12.61
CA ALA A 102 -9.34 -4.71 13.09
C ALA A 102 -9.48 -5.73 11.95
N VAL A 103 -9.25 -7.00 12.28
CA VAL A 103 -9.41 -8.14 11.37
C VAL A 103 -10.04 -9.32 12.07
N THR A 104 -11.02 -9.93 11.41
CA THR A 104 -11.73 -11.12 11.87
C THR A 104 -11.64 -12.23 10.82
N GLY A 105 -11.38 -13.46 11.29
CA GLY A 105 -11.38 -14.66 10.48
C GLY A 105 -12.36 -15.69 11.04
N GLU A 106 -12.93 -16.52 10.16
CA GLU A 106 -13.92 -17.55 10.55
C GLU A 106 -13.37 -18.97 10.38
N LYS A 107 -12.84 -19.31 9.20
CA LYS A 107 -12.50 -20.68 8.81
C LYS A 107 -11.00 -20.88 8.68
N GLY A 108 -10.43 -21.59 9.65
CA GLY A 108 -9.01 -21.95 9.64
C GLY A 108 -8.07 -20.75 9.79
N TYR A 109 -6.78 -21.02 9.72
CA TYR A 109 -5.78 -19.97 9.78
C TYR A 109 -5.63 -19.28 8.43
N CYS A 110 -5.46 -17.97 8.50
CA CYS A 110 -5.11 -17.12 7.39
C CYS A 110 -4.42 -15.86 7.94
N MET A 111 -3.84 -15.07 7.05
CA MET A 111 -2.96 -13.97 7.40
C MET A 111 -3.33 -12.70 6.65
N VAL A 112 -3.07 -11.57 7.30
CA VAL A 112 -3.02 -10.23 6.72
C VAL A 112 -1.71 -9.57 7.15
N ARG A 113 -1.14 -8.74 6.28
CA ARG A 113 0.03 -7.91 6.58
C ARG A 113 -0.34 -6.43 6.70
N ALA A 114 0.53 -5.67 7.36
CA ALA A 114 0.41 -4.22 7.40
C ALA A 114 0.80 -3.60 6.05
N THR A 115 0.36 -2.36 5.84
CA THR A 115 0.71 -1.53 4.68
C THR A 115 2.19 -1.18 4.58
N HIS A 116 2.87 -1.11 5.71
CA HIS A 116 4.25 -0.68 5.81
C HIS A 116 5.16 -1.89 6.09
N CYS A 117 6.36 -1.86 5.52
CA CYS A 117 7.39 -2.85 5.76
C CYS A 117 8.59 -2.23 6.49
N VAL A 118 9.32 -3.07 7.21
CA VAL A 118 10.57 -2.68 7.86
C VAL A 118 11.73 -3.24 7.06
N SER A 119 12.63 -2.38 6.60
CA SER A 119 13.85 -2.77 5.87
C SER A 119 15.13 -2.62 6.70
N ARG A 120 15.14 -1.70 7.68
CA ARG A 120 16.29 -1.40 8.54
C ARG A 120 15.86 -0.70 9.84
N GLY A 121 16.71 -0.73 10.85
CA GLY A 121 16.51 -0.07 12.14
C GLY A 121 15.84 -0.95 13.19
N VAL A 122 15.44 -0.34 14.30
CA VAL A 122 14.76 -0.99 15.43
C VAL A 122 13.35 -0.42 15.52
N TRP A 123 12.36 -1.32 15.50
CA TRP A 123 10.95 -0.96 15.46
C TRP A 123 10.18 -1.79 16.47
N TYR A 124 9.07 -1.24 16.95
CA TYR A 124 8.10 -1.95 17.76
C TYR A 124 6.70 -1.69 17.21
N TRP A 125 5.79 -2.63 17.49
CA TRP A 125 4.37 -2.50 17.23
C TRP A 125 3.63 -3.25 18.31
N GLU A 126 2.35 -2.95 18.44
CA GLU A 126 1.44 -3.56 19.39
C GLU A 126 0.13 -3.92 18.71
N ALA A 127 -0.57 -4.92 19.26
CA ALA A 127 -1.92 -5.27 18.85
C ALA A 127 -2.75 -5.66 20.07
N CYS A 128 -4.03 -5.34 19.99
CA CYS A 128 -5.04 -5.74 20.96
C CYS A 128 -5.82 -6.94 20.39
N ILE A 129 -6.06 -7.96 21.22
CA ILE A 129 -7.01 -9.02 20.89
C ILE A 129 -8.34 -8.63 21.51
N GLU A 130 -9.26 -8.14 20.70
CA GLU A 130 -10.59 -7.68 21.15
C GLU A 130 -11.49 -8.85 21.53
N GLU A 131 -11.53 -9.89 20.70
CA GLU A 131 -12.32 -11.09 20.91
C GLU A 131 -11.51 -12.36 20.65
N MET A 132 -11.66 -13.36 21.53
CA MET A 132 -11.05 -14.68 21.37
C MET A 132 -12.01 -15.77 21.85
N PRO A 133 -12.95 -16.21 21.00
CA PRO A 133 -13.90 -17.27 21.32
C PRO A 133 -13.21 -18.58 21.72
N GLU A 134 -13.94 -19.46 22.42
CA GLU A 134 -13.40 -20.77 22.79
C GLU A 134 -13.03 -21.59 21.54
N GLY A 135 -11.84 -22.18 21.56
CA GLY A 135 -11.28 -22.90 20.42
C GLY A 135 -10.59 -22.02 19.37
N ALA A 136 -10.76 -20.69 19.42
CA ALA A 136 -10.02 -19.77 18.57
C ALA A 136 -8.58 -19.57 19.06
N ALA A 137 -7.69 -19.22 18.14
CA ALA A 137 -6.32 -18.84 18.45
C ALA A 137 -5.78 -17.89 17.37
N THR A 138 -5.07 -16.87 17.82
CA THR A 138 -4.45 -15.85 16.95
C THR A 138 -2.94 -16.00 17.00
N ARG A 139 -2.27 -15.78 15.87
CA ARG A 139 -0.81 -15.69 15.80
C ARG A 139 -0.41 -14.28 15.39
N LEU A 140 0.48 -13.68 16.18
CA LEU A 140 0.98 -12.31 15.99
C LEU A 140 2.49 -12.37 15.79
N GLY A 141 3.03 -11.56 14.88
CA GLY A 141 4.47 -11.54 14.65
C GLY A 141 4.86 -10.87 13.34
N TRP A 142 5.99 -11.31 12.78
CA TRP A 142 6.60 -10.74 11.58
C TRP A 142 6.60 -11.77 10.45
N ALA A 143 6.35 -11.29 9.23
CA ALA A 143 6.39 -12.08 8.01
C ALA A 143 7.27 -11.40 6.97
N GLN A 144 8.01 -12.19 6.20
CA GLN A 144 8.60 -11.73 4.95
C GLN A 144 7.56 -11.86 3.81
N GLU A 145 7.90 -11.28 2.67
CA GLU A 145 7.02 -11.17 1.49
C GLU A 145 6.48 -12.51 0.99
N TYR A 146 7.30 -13.57 1.02
CA TYR A 146 6.95 -14.90 0.52
C TYR A 146 6.13 -15.74 1.51
N ALA A 147 5.77 -15.21 2.68
CA ALA A 147 4.93 -15.94 3.63
C ALA A 147 3.52 -16.18 3.06
N ASN A 148 3.06 -17.43 3.11
CA ASN A 148 1.78 -17.81 2.52
C ASN A 148 0.60 -17.24 3.32
N LEU A 149 -0.20 -16.38 2.69
CA LEU A 149 -1.36 -15.73 3.32
C LEU A 149 -2.47 -16.71 3.72
N GLN A 150 -2.53 -17.88 3.10
CA GLN A 150 -3.50 -18.95 3.41
C GLN A 150 -3.04 -19.88 4.55
N ALA A 151 -1.84 -19.66 5.09
CA ALA A 151 -1.27 -20.46 6.16
C ALA A 151 -1.19 -19.65 7.48
N PRO A 152 -1.12 -20.31 8.64
CA PRO A 152 -0.80 -19.61 9.89
C PRO A 152 0.59 -18.99 9.84
N LEU A 153 0.77 -17.83 10.48
CA LEU A 153 2.08 -17.20 10.59
C LEU A 153 3.09 -18.12 11.30
N GLY A 154 4.26 -18.32 10.70
CA GLY A 154 5.28 -19.29 11.14
C GLY A 154 4.95 -20.73 10.77
N TYR A 155 4.28 -20.93 9.62
CA TYR A 155 4.17 -22.22 8.95
C TYR A 155 5.37 -22.48 8.03
N ASP A 156 5.91 -21.41 7.44
CA ASP A 156 7.06 -21.43 6.55
C ASP A 156 8.25 -20.68 7.17
N LYS A 157 9.42 -20.87 6.56
CA LYS A 157 10.67 -20.18 6.91
C LYS A 157 10.63 -18.65 6.77
N PHE A 158 9.51 -18.07 6.31
CA PHE A 158 9.34 -16.65 6.08
C PHE A 158 8.51 -15.97 7.17
N GLY A 159 7.91 -16.73 8.10
CA GLY A 159 7.12 -16.21 9.21
C GLY A 159 7.72 -16.50 10.58
N TYR A 160 7.59 -15.55 11.51
CA TYR A 160 7.93 -15.73 12.91
C TYR A 160 6.76 -15.23 13.74
N SER A 161 6.18 -16.09 14.59
CA SER A 161 5.02 -15.70 15.37
C SER A 161 5.00 -16.21 16.80
N TRP A 162 4.09 -15.60 17.54
CA TRP A 162 3.66 -16.01 18.84
C TRP A 162 2.17 -16.32 18.81
N ARG A 163 1.78 -17.47 19.37
CA ARG A 163 0.36 -17.83 19.52
C ARG A 163 -0.20 -17.24 20.81
N SER A 164 -1.37 -16.62 20.72
CA SER A 164 -2.10 -16.04 21.86
C SER A 164 -2.27 -17.05 23.00
N ARG A 165 -2.58 -18.31 22.66
CA ARG A 165 -2.68 -19.41 23.63
C ARG A 165 -1.31 -19.93 24.04
N LYS A 166 -1.03 -19.87 25.35
CA LYS A 166 0.19 -20.36 26.04
C LYS A 166 1.50 -19.67 25.65
N GLY A 167 1.47 -18.73 24.70
CA GLY A 167 2.66 -18.01 24.33
C GLY A 167 3.73 -18.84 23.64
N THR A 168 3.31 -19.74 22.78
CA THR A 168 4.25 -20.60 22.06
C THR A 168 4.79 -19.86 20.83
N ARG A 169 6.10 -19.94 20.62
CA ARG A 169 6.78 -19.43 19.42
C ARG A 169 6.61 -20.40 18.25
N PHE A 170 6.46 -19.88 17.03
CA PHE A 170 6.39 -20.65 15.78
C PHE A 170 7.30 -20.03 14.70
N HIS A 171 7.93 -20.90 13.90
CA HIS A 171 8.72 -20.60 12.70
C HIS A 171 8.74 -21.83 11.79
#